data_AF-A0A965DYI1-F1
#
_entry.id   AF-A0A965DYI1-F1
#
_cell.length_a   1.000
_cell.length_b   1.000
_cell.length_c   1.000
_cell.angle_alpha   90.00
_cell.angle_beta   90.00
_cell.angle_gamma   90.00
#
_symmetry.space_group_name_H-M   'P 1'
#
loop_
_entity.id
_entity.type
_entity.pdbx_description
1 polymer ?
#
loop_
_entity_poly.entity_id
_entity_poly.type
_entity_poly.pdbx_seq_one_letter_code
_entity_poly.pdbx_strand_id
1 'polypeptide(L)'
;MRAGTQPARLNGVLTHPAGRLLRLTSPADKTMELIIPELSLVLLVGPSGSGKSTFAHRHFRSTEIVSSDRCRAMICDDENNQIVSREAFELLHHVVRQRLLWRRLTVVDTTNLQAEARRPLIDLARRYHYLTCAIVFDVGEAVCQQQNAARVERIVPAHIIAQHSQALSRALVGLDKEFFTHRYILRSRDEIDSARIRRIPIREDRRDDRGPFDVVGDVHGCLDELLALLNLMGYRIDMAPDHFGIPRPRVEPPPGRKLLFVGDLGDRGPNTPGVLRLIMDMARRGQAMSVLGNHDNKLLRKLRGNNVQLTHGLTQTLEQLEHEPPELADAIRDFLETLPTHLVLDRGRLVVAHAGLREDLHGRVSPRVHSFALFGDTTGETDEAGLPIRLNWAADYHGAALVVYGHTPTAEAWWQNQTVNIDTGCVFGGRLSALRYPEREVVSVAARRRYAEAARAFLTPTPPQGL
;
A
#
# COMPACT_ATOMS: atom_id res chain seq x y z
N MET A 1 19.25 42.98 -5.08
CA MET A 1 19.12 42.10 -3.90
C MET A 1 17.70 41.58 -3.81
N ARG A 2 17.43 40.38 -4.35
CA ARG A 2 16.22 39.62 -4.08
C ARG A 2 16.64 38.16 -3.95
N ALA A 3 16.65 37.69 -2.70
CA ALA A 3 16.93 36.30 -2.35
C ALA A 3 15.75 35.45 -2.84
N GLY A 4 16.02 34.53 -3.76
CA GLY A 4 15.06 33.52 -4.20
C GLY A 4 15.05 32.37 -3.18
N THR A 5 13.99 32.28 -2.39
CA THR A 5 13.69 31.10 -1.58
C THR A 5 13.19 29.99 -2.50
N GLN A 6 14.05 28.99 -2.77
CA GLN A 6 13.65 27.72 -3.35
C GLN A 6 12.72 26.98 -2.38
N PRO A 7 11.61 26.38 -2.85
CA PRO A 7 10.80 25.51 -2.01
C PRO A 7 11.60 24.25 -1.68
N ALA A 8 11.71 23.95 -0.38
CA ALA A 8 12.36 22.77 0.14
C ALA A 8 11.68 21.52 -0.43
N ARG A 9 12.45 20.70 -1.15
CA ARG A 9 12.03 19.36 -1.55
C ARG A 9 11.93 18.51 -0.28
N LEU A 10 10.70 18.22 0.13
CA LEU A 10 10.41 17.27 1.19
C LEU A 10 10.96 15.89 0.79
N ASN A 11 11.80 15.34 1.67
CA ASN A 11 12.31 13.97 1.61
C ASN A 11 11.13 12.98 1.58
N GLY A 12 10.75 12.53 0.39
CA GLY A 12 9.70 11.55 0.17
C GLY A 12 10.24 10.40 -0.67
N VAL A 13 10.24 9.19 -0.09
CA VAL A 13 10.54 7.97 -0.85
C VAL A 13 9.44 7.78 -1.89
N LEU A 14 9.77 8.03 -3.15
CA LEU A 14 8.92 7.72 -4.30
C LEU A 14 8.90 6.21 -4.52
N THR A 15 7.94 5.52 -3.90
CA THR A 15 7.50 4.22 -4.42
C THR A 15 6.67 4.49 -5.67
N HIS A 16 7.29 4.33 -6.83
CA HIS A 16 6.66 4.54 -8.13
C HIS A 16 5.63 3.42 -8.39
N PRO A 17 4.35 3.73 -8.73
CA PRO A 17 3.31 2.72 -8.95
C PRO A 17 3.48 1.91 -10.25
N ALA A 18 4.46 2.27 -11.09
CA ALA A 18 4.94 1.44 -12.20
C ALA A 18 6.39 1.01 -11.91
N GLY A 19 6.68 -0.28 -11.89
CA GLY A 19 7.98 -0.87 -11.53
C GLY A 19 9.18 -0.47 -12.40
N ARG A 20 9.55 0.81 -12.38
CA ARG A 20 10.80 1.35 -12.94
C ARG A 20 11.96 1.04 -11.99
N LEU A 21 13.10 0.69 -12.57
CA LEU A 21 14.39 0.56 -11.89
C LEU A 21 14.65 1.82 -11.04
N LEU A 22 14.54 1.72 -9.72
CA LEU A 22 14.96 2.79 -8.82
C LEU A 22 16.47 2.70 -8.66
N ARG A 23 17.21 3.43 -9.52
CA ARG A 23 18.58 3.84 -9.20
C ARG A 23 18.50 5.08 -8.31
N LEU A 24 18.64 4.90 -7.01
CA LEU A 24 18.91 6.00 -6.09
C LEU A 24 20.41 6.04 -5.86
N THR A 25 21.11 6.86 -6.64
CA THR A 25 22.48 7.26 -6.34
C THR A 25 22.43 8.62 -5.64
N SER A 26 22.90 8.71 -4.40
CA SER A 26 23.13 10.00 -3.76
C SER A 26 24.25 10.74 -4.51
N PRO A 27 24.09 12.04 -4.86
CA PRO A 27 25.10 12.78 -5.62
C PRO A 27 26.43 12.98 -4.88
N ALA A 28 26.49 12.70 -3.57
CA ALA A 28 27.64 13.02 -2.73
C ALA A 28 28.34 11.80 -2.10
N ASP A 29 27.77 10.59 -2.22
CA ASP A 29 28.30 9.41 -1.54
C ASP A 29 28.15 8.18 -2.44
N LYS A 30 29.25 7.44 -2.68
CA LYS A 30 29.29 6.21 -3.53
C LYS A 30 28.54 5.02 -2.91
N THR A 31 27.65 5.27 -1.96
CA THR A 31 26.89 4.30 -1.20
C THR A 31 25.61 3.97 -1.96
N MET A 32 25.42 2.70 -2.36
CA MET A 32 24.18 2.24 -2.98
C MET A 32 23.13 1.92 -1.91
N GLU A 33 22.06 2.71 -1.81
CA GLU A 33 20.95 2.40 -0.91
C GLU A 33 19.89 1.53 -1.60
N LEU A 34 19.63 0.35 -1.03
CA LEU A 34 18.64 -0.62 -1.47
C LEU A 34 17.43 -0.52 -0.53
N ILE A 35 16.33 0.03 -1.03
CA ILE A 35 15.10 0.23 -0.26
C ILE A 35 14.26 -1.04 -0.29
N ILE A 36 14.10 -1.70 0.86
CA ILE A 36 13.33 -2.94 0.96
C ILE A 36 12.13 -2.72 1.88
N PRO A 37 10.89 -2.77 1.35
CA PRO A 37 9.71 -2.76 2.20
C PRO A 37 9.71 -3.93 3.19
N GLU A 38 9.28 -3.70 4.43
CA GLU A 38 9.31 -4.75 5.47
C GLU A 38 8.47 -5.99 5.13
N LEU A 39 7.42 -5.84 4.31
CA LEU A 39 6.59 -6.93 3.81
C LEU A 39 7.05 -7.41 2.42
N SER A 40 8.32 -7.83 2.32
CA SER A 40 8.92 -8.28 1.06
C SER A 40 9.46 -9.72 1.10
N LEU A 41 9.28 -10.42 -0.03
CA LEU A 41 10.05 -11.60 -0.40
C LEU A 41 11.21 -11.15 -1.30
N VAL A 42 12.43 -11.28 -0.79
CA VAL A 42 13.65 -10.89 -1.50
C VAL A 42 14.26 -12.13 -2.14
N LEU A 43 14.46 -12.12 -3.45
CA LEU A 43 15.16 -13.16 -4.19
C LEU A 43 16.56 -12.65 -4.55
N LEU A 44 17.58 -13.35 -4.06
CA LEU A 44 18.95 -13.14 -4.53
C LEU A 44 19.12 -13.87 -5.85
N VAL A 45 19.58 -13.19 -6.89
CA VAL A 45 19.71 -13.74 -8.24
C VAL A 45 21.15 -13.59 -8.70
N GLY A 46 21.81 -14.70 -9.04
CA GLY A 46 23.17 -14.62 -9.58
C GLY A 46 23.96 -15.91 -9.49
N PRO A 47 25.09 -16.00 -10.21
CA PRO A 47 25.93 -17.19 -10.29
C PRO A 47 26.48 -17.63 -8.94
N SER A 48 26.84 -18.91 -8.81
CA SER A 48 27.74 -19.33 -7.74
C SER A 48 29.05 -18.53 -7.83
N GLY A 49 29.58 -18.07 -6.68
CA GLY A 49 30.76 -17.21 -6.64
C GLY A 49 30.48 -15.71 -6.83
N SER A 50 29.22 -15.27 -6.97
CA SER A 50 28.91 -13.84 -7.14
C SER A 50 28.77 -13.03 -5.85
N GLY A 51 28.98 -13.64 -4.68
CA GLY A 51 28.88 -12.97 -3.37
C GLY A 51 27.50 -12.91 -2.70
N LYS A 52 26.47 -13.58 -3.26
CA LYS A 52 25.09 -13.58 -2.72
C LYS A 52 24.98 -13.92 -1.24
N SER A 53 25.49 -15.08 -0.84
CA SER A 53 25.38 -15.57 0.55
C SER A 53 26.12 -14.64 1.51
N THR A 54 27.32 -14.18 1.14
CA THR A 54 28.06 -13.18 1.91
C THR A 54 27.27 -11.89 2.09
N PHE A 55 26.66 -11.38 1.01
CA PHE A 55 25.79 -10.21 1.06
C PHE A 55 24.56 -10.45 1.95
N ALA A 56 23.92 -11.61 1.83
CA ALA A 56 22.76 -11.98 2.62
C ALA A 56 23.08 -11.93 4.12
N HIS A 57 24.15 -12.60 4.54
CA HIS A 57 24.58 -12.65 5.94
C HIS A 57 25.06 -11.31 6.48
N ARG A 58 25.59 -10.43 5.62
CA ARG A 58 25.99 -9.06 6.00
C ARG A 58 24.79 -8.15 6.29
N HIS A 59 23.68 -8.32 5.55
CA HIS A 59 22.58 -7.35 5.54
C HIS A 59 21.26 -7.84 6.15
N PHE A 60 21.11 -9.14 6.34
CA PHE A 60 19.89 -9.75 6.87
C PHE A 60 20.22 -10.66 8.05
N ARG A 61 19.25 -10.82 8.96
CA ARG A 61 19.39 -11.74 10.09
C ARG A 61 19.47 -13.16 9.54
N SER A 62 20.22 -14.05 10.20
CA SER A 62 20.27 -15.47 9.83
C SER A 62 18.88 -16.10 9.75
N THR A 63 17.98 -15.71 10.64
CA THR A 63 16.58 -16.16 10.65
C THR A 63 15.74 -15.64 9.49
N GLU A 64 16.21 -14.63 8.74
CA GLU A 64 15.50 -14.08 7.56
C GLU A 64 15.88 -14.80 6.26
N ILE A 65 17.01 -15.51 6.26
CA ILE A 65 17.60 -16.14 5.09
C ILE A 65 17.13 -17.59 5.01
N VAL A 66 16.60 -17.98 3.86
CA VAL A 66 16.23 -19.36 3.54
C VAL A 66 17.04 -19.78 2.31
N SER A 67 18.00 -20.68 2.48
CA SER A 67 18.83 -21.20 1.40
C SER A 67 18.57 -22.67 1.15
N SER A 68 18.68 -23.10 -0.12
CA SER A 68 18.53 -24.52 -0.45
C SER A 68 19.68 -25.35 0.11
N ASP A 69 20.88 -24.77 0.19
CA ASP A 69 22.06 -25.41 0.81
C ASP A 69 21.80 -25.70 2.30
N ARG A 70 21.25 -24.75 3.06
CA ARG A 70 20.89 -24.97 4.48
C ARG A 70 19.78 -25.99 4.64
N CYS A 71 18.80 -25.99 3.73
CA CYS A 71 17.76 -27.03 3.72
C CYS A 71 18.33 -28.43 3.46
N ARG A 72 19.37 -28.59 2.61
CA ARG A 72 20.06 -29.87 2.41
C ARG A 72 20.77 -30.32 3.69
N ALA A 73 21.50 -29.43 4.36
CA ALA A 73 22.12 -29.75 5.65
C ALA A 73 21.10 -30.20 6.69
N MET A 74 19.94 -29.54 6.76
CA MET A 74 18.87 -29.97 7.70
C MET A 74 18.31 -31.36 7.40
N ILE A 75 18.40 -31.83 6.15
CA ILE A 75 17.85 -33.12 5.71
C ILE A 75 18.88 -34.25 5.84
N CYS A 76 20.16 -33.98 5.54
CA CYS A 76 21.18 -35.02 5.41
C CYS A 76 22.56 -34.65 5.96
N ASP A 77 22.65 -33.61 6.79
CA ASP A 77 23.88 -33.10 7.41
C ASP A 77 24.98 -32.65 6.43
N ASP A 78 24.66 -32.50 5.13
CA ASP A 78 25.58 -32.03 4.08
C ASP A 78 24.90 -31.01 3.14
N GLU A 79 25.40 -29.77 3.12
CA GLU A 79 24.93 -28.69 2.24
C GLU A 79 25.21 -28.97 0.75
N ASN A 80 26.16 -29.86 0.45
CA ASN A 80 26.63 -30.15 -0.90
C ASN A 80 25.90 -31.33 -1.54
N ASN A 81 25.18 -32.14 -0.77
CA ASN A 81 24.52 -33.35 -1.25
C ASN A 81 23.40 -33.03 -2.25
N GLN A 82 23.71 -33.14 -3.55
CA GLN A 82 22.76 -32.81 -4.60
C GLN A 82 21.64 -33.87 -4.77
N ILE A 83 21.77 -35.06 -4.18
CA ILE A 83 20.76 -36.14 -4.27
C ILE A 83 19.43 -35.69 -3.68
N VAL A 84 19.47 -34.99 -2.54
CA VAL A 84 18.26 -34.53 -1.82
C VAL A 84 17.77 -33.14 -2.26
N SER A 85 18.16 -32.69 -3.46
CA SER A 85 17.82 -31.34 -3.92
C SER A 85 16.32 -31.11 -4.02
N ARG A 86 15.54 -32.13 -4.43
CA ARG A 86 14.08 -32.00 -4.51
C ARG A 86 13.47 -31.74 -3.14
N GLU A 87 13.81 -32.58 -2.17
CA GLU A 87 13.34 -32.48 -0.78
C GLU A 87 13.80 -31.17 -0.13
N ALA A 88 15.01 -30.70 -0.44
CA ALA A 88 15.51 -29.41 0.03
C ALA A 88 14.71 -28.22 -0.52
N PHE A 89 14.30 -28.25 -1.78
CA PHE A 89 13.43 -27.20 -2.35
C PHE A 89 12.00 -27.28 -1.80
N GLU A 90 11.46 -28.48 -1.54
CA GLU A 90 10.17 -28.64 -0.85
C GLU A 90 10.21 -28.02 0.55
N LEU A 91 11.26 -28.28 1.32
CA LEU A 91 11.48 -27.66 2.64
C LEU A 91 11.64 -26.14 2.53
N LEU A 92 12.41 -25.65 1.57
CA LEU A 92 12.59 -24.22 1.32
C LEU A 92 11.24 -23.54 1.07
N HIS A 93 10.41 -24.08 0.17
CA HIS A 93 9.09 -23.53 -0.12
C HIS A 93 8.16 -23.59 1.09
N HIS A 94 8.24 -24.65 1.90
CA HIS A 94 7.48 -24.74 3.14
C HIS A 94 7.88 -23.64 4.13
N VAL A 95 9.18 -23.45 4.38
CA VAL A 95 9.69 -22.41 5.28
C VAL A 95 9.29 -21.03 4.78
N VAL A 96 9.49 -20.74 3.49
CA VAL A 96 9.08 -19.46 2.88
C VAL A 96 7.58 -19.23 3.12
N ARG A 97 6.72 -20.21 2.82
CA ARG A 97 5.27 -20.12 3.05
C ARG A 97 4.94 -19.73 4.50
N GLN A 98 5.52 -20.41 5.48
CA GLN A 98 5.24 -20.12 6.89
C GLN A 98 5.67 -18.71 7.25
N ARG A 99 6.84 -18.27 6.79
CA ARG A 99 7.31 -16.90 7.05
C ARG A 99 6.38 -15.84 6.46
N LEU A 100 5.85 -16.05 5.25
CA LEU A 100 4.91 -15.12 4.61
C LEU A 100 3.55 -15.10 5.32
N LEU A 101 3.09 -16.25 5.84
CA LEU A 101 1.89 -16.33 6.67
C LEU A 101 2.04 -15.44 7.91
N TRP A 102 3.18 -15.52 8.59
CA TRP A 102 3.51 -14.78 9.82
C TRP A 102 4.07 -13.36 9.58
N ARG A 103 3.88 -12.79 8.39
CA ARG A 103 4.25 -11.40 8.06
C ARG A 103 5.74 -11.10 8.28
N ARG A 104 6.62 -12.07 8.02
CA ARG A 104 8.08 -11.91 8.12
C ARG A 104 8.72 -11.60 6.77
N LEU A 105 9.63 -10.63 6.76
CA LEU A 105 10.57 -10.43 5.66
C LEU A 105 11.36 -11.73 5.43
N THR A 106 11.46 -12.16 4.17
CA THR A 106 12.11 -13.42 3.82
C THR A 106 13.05 -13.22 2.66
N VAL A 107 14.30 -13.66 2.80
CA VAL A 107 15.34 -13.61 1.78
C VAL A 107 15.61 -15.03 1.33
N VAL A 108 15.47 -15.29 0.04
CA VAL A 108 15.77 -16.60 -0.55
C VAL A 108 17.16 -16.54 -1.17
N ASP A 109 18.11 -17.23 -0.54
CA ASP A 109 19.48 -17.37 -1.02
C ASP A 109 19.63 -18.67 -1.81
N THR A 110 19.38 -18.57 -3.11
CA THR A 110 19.71 -19.61 -4.08
C THR A 110 20.24 -18.92 -5.34
N THR A 111 20.58 -19.66 -6.40
CA THR A 111 21.01 -19.03 -7.66
C THR A 111 19.88 -18.24 -8.34
N ASN A 112 18.63 -18.73 -8.24
CA ASN A 112 17.42 -18.13 -8.84
C ASN A 112 17.60 -17.69 -10.30
N LEU A 113 18.38 -18.42 -11.12
CA LEU A 113 18.72 -18.02 -12.49
C LEU A 113 17.62 -18.35 -13.51
N GLN A 114 16.81 -19.38 -13.26
CA GLN A 114 15.73 -19.81 -14.15
C GLN A 114 14.38 -19.25 -13.70
N ALA A 115 13.52 -18.86 -14.66
CA ALA A 115 12.19 -18.32 -14.37
C ALA A 115 11.29 -19.38 -13.70
N GLU A 116 11.44 -20.63 -14.12
CA GLU A 116 10.74 -21.80 -13.59
C GLU A 116 11.05 -22.01 -12.10
N ALA A 117 12.28 -21.76 -11.67
CA ALA A 117 12.69 -21.85 -10.27
C ALA A 117 12.15 -20.67 -9.42
N ARG A 118 12.02 -19.48 -10.02
CA ARG A 118 11.47 -18.29 -9.33
C ARG A 118 9.95 -18.34 -9.23
N ARG A 119 9.27 -18.92 -10.21
CA ARG A 119 7.80 -18.92 -10.33
C ARG A 119 7.08 -19.39 -9.06
N PRO A 120 7.41 -20.53 -8.42
CA PRO A 120 6.75 -20.95 -7.19
C PRO A 120 6.91 -19.95 -6.02
N LEU A 121 8.06 -19.27 -5.94
CA LEU A 121 8.33 -18.25 -4.92
C LEU A 121 7.52 -16.98 -5.17
N ILE A 122 7.44 -16.56 -6.43
CA ILE A 122 6.60 -15.44 -6.87
C ILE A 122 5.12 -15.76 -6.62
N ASP A 123 4.67 -16.97 -6.93
CA ASP A 123 3.28 -17.41 -6.70
C ASP A 123 2.93 -17.43 -5.21
N LEU A 124 3.88 -17.84 -4.35
CA LEU A 124 3.73 -17.70 -2.90
C LEU A 124 3.60 -16.23 -2.48
N ALA A 125 4.48 -15.35 -2.96
CA ALA A 125 4.39 -13.92 -2.66
C ALA A 125 3.04 -13.33 -3.09
N ARG A 126 2.54 -13.69 -4.28
CA ARG A 126 1.23 -13.25 -4.77
C ARG A 126 0.09 -13.76 -3.89
N ARG A 127 0.11 -15.04 -3.53
CA ARG A 127 -0.91 -15.67 -2.67
C ARG A 127 -1.01 -15.02 -1.31
N TYR A 128 0.13 -14.63 -0.73
CA TYR A 128 0.19 -13.97 0.58
C TYR A 128 0.27 -12.45 0.48
N HIS A 129 0.05 -11.86 -0.70
CA HIS A 129 0.05 -10.40 -0.92
C HIS A 129 1.31 -9.67 -0.44
N TYR A 130 2.47 -10.26 -0.75
CA TYR A 130 3.79 -9.71 -0.48
C TYR A 130 4.34 -8.95 -1.69
N LEU A 131 5.15 -7.93 -1.40
CA LEU A 131 6.00 -7.30 -2.42
C LEU A 131 7.18 -8.23 -2.73
N THR A 132 7.68 -8.13 -3.95
CA THR A 132 8.79 -8.96 -4.44
C THR A 132 9.97 -8.08 -4.81
N CYS A 133 11.14 -8.42 -4.30
CA CYS A 133 12.39 -7.71 -4.57
C CYS A 133 13.41 -8.66 -5.20
N ALA A 134 13.97 -8.32 -6.35
CA ALA A 134 15.12 -9.02 -6.91
C ALA A 134 16.39 -8.22 -6.59
N ILE A 135 17.38 -8.87 -5.98
CA ILE A 135 18.76 -8.34 -5.87
C ILE A 135 19.64 -9.21 -6.77
N VAL A 136 20.03 -8.64 -7.89
CA VAL A 136 20.76 -9.31 -8.96
C VAL A 136 22.25 -9.01 -8.85
N PHE A 137 23.08 -10.04 -8.88
CA PHE A 137 24.53 -9.99 -8.77
C PHE A 137 25.15 -10.29 -10.13
N ASP A 138 25.39 -9.24 -10.91
CA ASP A 138 25.92 -9.28 -12.28
C ASP A 138 27.37 -8.78 -12.32
N VAL A 139 28.25 -9.46 -11.58
CA VAL A 139 29.66 -9.07 -11.39
C VAL A 139 30.61 -9.61 -12.47
N GLY A 140 30.08 -10.31 -13.47
CA GLY A 140 30.86 -10.97 -14.51
C GLY A 140 31.43 -12.34 -14.12
N GLU A 141 31.64 -13.18 -15.14
CA GLU A 141 32.08 -14.57 -14.98
C GLU A 141 33.47 -14.67 -14.32
N ALA A 142 34.43 -13.86 -14.76
CA ALA A 142 35.80 -13.89 -14.25
C ALA A 142 35.86 -13.65 -12.73
N VAL A 143 35.07 -12.69 -12.23
CA VAL A 143 34.96 -12.41 -10.79
C VAL A 143 34.34 -13.61 -10.06
N CYS A 144 33.30 -14.22 -10.61
CA CYS A 144 32.68 -15.40 -10.02
C CYS A 144 33.63 -16.59 -9.96
N GLN A 145 34.43 -16.82 -11.01
CA GLN A 145 35.44 -17.86 -11.04
C GLN A 145 36.54 -17.62 -10.00
N GLN A 146 37.07 -16.39 -9.91
CA GLN A 146 38.10 -16.02 -8.95
C GLN A 146 37.62 -16.23 -7.51
N GLN A 147 36.40 -15.78 -7.18
CA GLN A 147 35.83 -15.97 -5.84
C GLN A 147 35.54 -17.43 -5.54
N ASN A 148 35.10 -18.21 -6.52
CA ASN A 148 34.83 -19.63 -6.32
C ASN A 148 36.11 -20.44 -6.08
N ALA A 149 37.21 -20.10 -6.74
CA ALA A 149 38.52 -20.72 -6.52
C ALA A 149 39.07 -20.45 -5.11
N ALA A 150 38.67 -19.34 -4.48
CA ALA A 150 39.06 -18.98 -3.12
C ALA A 150 38.18 -19.62 -2.02
N ARG A 151 37.19 -20.46 -2.38
CA ARG A 151 36.30 -21.12 -1.41
C ARG A 151 36.98 -22.33 -0.77
N VAL A 152 36.84 -22.46 0.55
CA VAL A 152 37.44 -23.57 1.33
C VAL A 152 36.54 -24.81 1.33
N GLU A 153 35.22 -24.64 1.38
CA GLU A 153 34.28 -25.76 1.60
C GLU A 153 33.73 -26.37 0.30
N ARG A 154 33.43 -25.55 -0.71
CA ARG A 154 32.79 -26.00 -1.96
C ARG A 154 33.28 -25.19 -3.17
N ILE A 155 34.04 -25.86 -4.02
CA ILE A 155 34.47 -25.32 -5.32
C ILE A 155 33.53 -25.85 -6.40
N VAL A 156 32.74 -24.96 -6.99
CA VAL A 156 31.86 -25.29 -8.12
C VAL A 156 32.70 -25.41 -9.40
N PRO A 157 32.50 -26.42 -10.26
CA PRO A 157 33.27 -26.54 -11.51
C PRO A 157 33.14 -25.29 -12.40
N ALA A 158 34.24 -24.87 -13.05
CA ALA A 158 34.28 -23.63 -13.85
C ALA A 158 33.21 -23.60 -14.96
N HIS A 159 32.94 -24.73 -15.62
CA HIS A 159 31.91 -24.81 -16.66
C HIS A 159 30.50 -24.56 -16.11
N ILE A 160 30.21 -24.91 -14.85
CA ILE A 160 28.92 -24.61 -14.21
C ILE A 160 28.81 -23.10 -13.92
N ILE A 161 29.90 -22.43 -13.55
CA ILE A 161 29.93 -20.97 -13.38
C ILE A 161 29.68 -20.26 -14.71
N ALA A 162 30.30 -20.73 -15.80
CA ALA A 162 30.04 -20.20 -17.14
C ALA A 162 28.56 -20.38 -17.55
N GLN A 163 27.99 -21.57 -17.32
CA GLN A 163 26.56 -21.83 -17.54
C GLN A 163 25.67 -20.90 -16.71
N HIS A 164 26.02 -20.68 -15.44
CA HIS A 164 25.30 -19.75 -14.57
C HIS A 164 25.38 -18.30 -15.06
N SER A 165 26.54 -17.83 -15.50
CA SER A 165 26.71 -16.50 -16.08
C SER A 165 25.86 -16.31 -17.34
N GLN A 166 25.84 -17.31 -18.23
CA GLN A 166 24.97 -17.28 -19.42
C GLN A 166 23.48 -17.35 -19.05
N ALA A 167 23.11 -18.11 -18.02
CA ALA A 167 21.74 -18.15 -17.50
C ALA A 167 21.33 -16.80 -16.90
N LEU A 168 22.23 -16.11 -16.20
CA LEU A 168 21.99 -14.76 -15.68
C LEU A 168 21.73 -13.76 -16.81
N SER A 169 22.56 -13.75 -17.86
CA SER A 169 22.36 -12.85 -19.01
C SER A 169 20.98 -13.04 -19.65
N ARG A 170 20.49 -14.30 -19.75
CA ARG A 170 19.13 -14.61 -20.21
C ARG A 170 18.06 -14.16 -19.22
N ALA A 171 18.28 -14.38 -17.92
CA ALA A 171 17.36 -13.98 -16.87
C ALA A 171 17.12 -12.47 -16.87
N LEU A 172 18.18 -11.66 -17.03
CA LEU A 172 18.10 -10.20 -17.08
C LEU A 172 17.10 -9.68 -18.13
N VAL A 173 17.00 -10.33 -19.28
CA VAL A 173 16.04 -9.98 -20.35
C VAL A 173 14.58 -10.28 -19.94
N GLY A 174 14.38 -11.32 -19.11
CA GLY A 174 13.05 -11.77 -18.67
C GLY A 174 12.53 -11.12 -17.40
N LEU A 175 13.42 -10.62 -16.53
CA LEU A 175 13.07 -10.09 -15.20
C LEU A 175 12.11 -8.90 -15.24
N ASP A 176 12.07 -8.12 -16.33
CA ASP A 176 11.08 -7.04 -16.54
C ASP A 176 9.64 -7.55 -16.67
N LYS A 177 9.45 -8.79 -17.12
CA LYS A 177 8.14 -9.39 -17.36
C LYS A 177 7.62 -10.16 -16.15
N GLU A 178 8.48 -10.40 -15.16
CA GLU A 178 8.13 -11.09 -13.93
C GLU A 178 7.56 -10.14 -12.89
N PHE A 179 6.82 -10.70 -11.93
CA PHE A 179 6.20 -9.93 -10.85
C PHE A 179 7.26 -9.55 -9.80
N PHE A 180 8.07 -8.54 -10.10
CA PHE A 180 9.00 -7.89 -9.17
C PHE A 180 8.62 -6.43 -8.95
N THR A 181 8.29 -6.08 -7.71
CA THR A 181 8.05 -4.69 -7.31
C THR A 181 9.33 -3.86 -7.37
N HIS A 182 10.44 -4.41 -6.85
CA HIS A 182 11.74 -3.75 -6.85
C HIS A 182 12.80 -4.64 -7.48
N ARG A 183 13.71 -4.03 -8.24
CA ARG A 183 14.79 -4.73 -8.91
C ARG A 183 16.07 -3.93 -8.78
N TYR A 184 17.09 -4.57 -8.24
CA TYR A 184 18.41 -3.99 -8.02
C TYR A 184 19.44 -4.84 -8.76
N ILE A 185 20.35 -4.20 -9.49
CA ILE A 185 21.40 -4.87 -10.24
C ILE A 185 22.74 -4.33 -9.77
N LEU A 186 23.47 -5.16 -9.04
CA LEU A 186 24.82 -4.92 -8.53
C LEU A 186 25.81 -5.49 -9.56
N ARG A 187 26.62 -4.62 -10.16
CA ARG A 187 27.49 -4.93 -11.31
C ARG A 187 28.96 -5.06 -10.96
N SER A 188 29.35 -4.68 -9.75
CA SER A 188 30.74 -4.74 -9.31
C SER A 188 30.84 -5.10 -7.84
N ARG A 189 32.04 -5.49 -7.42
CA ARG A 189 32.34 -5.76 -6.01
C ARG A 189 32.19 -4.50 -5.16
N ASP A 190 32.61 -3.35 -5.69
CA ASP A 190 32.45 -2.06 -5.02
C ASP A 190 30.98 -1.73 -4.76
N GLU A 191 30.09 -1.98 -5.73
CA GLU A 191 28.65 -1.79 -5.56
C GLU A 191 28.07 -2.74 -4.48
N ILE A 192 28.53 -3.99 -4.43
CA ILE A 192 28.14 -4.96 -3.38
C ILE A 192 28.65 -4.52 -2.01
N ASP A 193 29.89 -4.04 -1.93
CA ASP A 193 30.53 -3.69 -0.66
C ASP A 193 30.03 -2.34 -0.09
N SER A 194 29.69 -1.41 -0.96
CA SER A 194 29.10 -0.11 -0.60
C SER A 194 27.59 -0.18 -0.39
N ALA A 195 26.92 -1.24 -0.86
CA ALA A 195 25.47 -1.39 -0.72
C ALA A 195 25.02 -1.39 0.75
N ARG A 196 23.88 -0.75 1.01
CA ARG A 196 23.20 -0.69 2.31
C ARG A 196 21.72 -0.98 2.14
N ILE A 197 21.16 -1.82 2.99
CA ILE A 197 19.72 -2.05 3.02
C ILE A 197 19.06 -1.01 3.93
N ARG A 198 18.15 -0.21 3.37
CA ARG A 198 17.22 0.59 4.17
C ARG A 198 15.84 -0.05 4.14
N ARG A 199 15.38 -0.48 5.31
CA ARG A 199 14.04 -1.04 5.47
C ARG A 199 13.04 0.09 5.64
N ILE A 200 11.89 -0.02 4.97
CA ILE A 200 10.80 0.94 5.11
C ILE A 200 9.49 0.21 5.44
N PRO A 201 8.66 0.74 6.34
CA PRO A 201 7.29 0.25 6.47
C PRO A 201 6.54 0.50 5.16
N ILE A 202 5.55 -0.35 4.89
CA ILE A 202 4.57 -0.07 3.84
C ILE A 202 3.69 1.12 4.27
N ARG A 203 3.10 1.83 3.30
CA ARG A 203 2.36 3.07 3.58
C ARG A 203 1.12 2.83 4.46
N GLU A 204 0.53 1.64 4.30
CA GLU A 204 -0.62 1.14 5.05
C GLU A 204 -0.28 0.87 6.52
N ASP A 205 0.99 0.64 6.87
CA ASP A 205 1.40 0.37 8.24
C ASP A 205 1.63 1.67 9.00
N ARG A 206 0.69 1.99 9.89
CA ARG A 206 0.71 3.13 10.80
C ARG A 206 0.49 2.66 12.24
N ARG A 207 0.92 1.44 12.58
CA ARG A 207 0.66 0.83 13.90
C ARG A 207 1.24 1.62 15.07
N ASP A 208 2.24 2.46 14.82
CA ASP A 208 2.81 3.36 15.82
C ASP A 208 1.93 4.59 16.10
N ASP A 209 1.01 4.95 15.21
CA ASP A 209 0.03 6.00 15.43
C ASP A 209 -1.17 5.44 16.21
N ARG A 210 -1.33 5.90 17.45
CA ARG A 210 -2.29 5.33 18.42
C ARG A 210 -3.53 6.19 18.63
N GLY A 211 -3.60 7.33 17.96
CA GLY A 211 -4.68 8.29 18.10
C GLY A 211 -4.60 9.10 19.40
N PRO A 212 -5.74 9.60 19.93
CA PRO A 212 -7.11 9.34 19.48
C PRO A 212 -7.42 9.79 18.03
N PHE A 213 -8.40 9.13 17.40
CA PHE A 213 -8.80 9.40 16.02
C PHE A 213 -10.28 9.75 15.90
N ASP A 214 -10.60 10.63 14.97
CA ASP A 214 -11.97 10.87 14.51
C ASP A 214 -12.07 10.41 13.05
N VAL A 215 -12.76 9.31 12.79
CA VAL A 215 -12.85 8.70 11.45
C VAL A 215 -14.14 9.16 10.77
N VAL A 216 -14.04 9.93 9.69
CA VAL A 216 -15.18 10.48 8.94
C VAL A 216 -15.51 9.59 7.74
N GLY A 217 -16.81 9.36 7.52
CA GLY A 217 -17.36 8.66 6.37
C GLY A 217 -17.21 9.42 5.04
N ASP A 218 -17.87 8.91 4.00
CA ASP A 218 -17.85 9.45 2.64
C ASP A 218 -18.36 10.91 2.61
N VAL A 219 -17.49 11.83 2.23
CA VAL A 219 -17.78 13.28 2.25
C VAL A 219 -18.44 13.74 0.97
N HIS A 220 -17.98 13.23 -0.18
CA HIS A 220 -18.52 13.56 -1.51
C HIS A 220 -18.73 15.06 -1.74
N GLY A 221 -17.73 15.89 -1.45
CA GLY A 221 -17.81 17.34 -1.67
C GLY A 221 -18.78 18.11 -0.76
N CYS A 222 -19.35 17.48 0.27
CA CYS A 222 -20.24 18.11 1.26
C CYS A 222 -19.45 18.89 2.31
N LEU A 223 -18.77 19.98 1.88
CA LEU A 223 -17.90 20.78 2.75
C LEU A 223 -18.65 21.37 3.95
N ASP A 224 -19.86 21.85 3.74
CA ASP A 224 -20.66 22.50 4.78
C ASP A 224 -21.01 21.55 5.91
N GLU A 225 -21.41 20.32 5.57
CA GLU A 225 -21.65 19.23 6.52
C GLU A 225 -20.37 18.79 7.21
N LEU A 226 -19.24 18.72 6.49
CA LEU A 226 -17.95 18.42 7.08
C LEU A 226 -17.57 19.45 8.16
N LEU A 227 -17.68 20.75 7.84
CA LEU A 227 -17.38 21.81 8.82
C LEU A 227 -18.35 21.77 10.00
N ALA A 228 -19.65 21.53 9.76
CA ALA A 228 -20.64 21.42 10.83
C ALA A 228 -20.33 20.23 11.76
N LEU A 229 -19.96 19.08 11.20
CA LEU A 229 -19.58 17.89 11.95
C LEU A 229 -18.32 18.14 12.78
N LEU A 230 -17.28 18.70 12.17
CA LEU A 230 -16.02 19.01 12.84
C LEU A 230 -16.24 20.01 13.99
N ASN A 231 -17.03 21.06 13.78
CA ASN A 231 -17.38 22.01 14.82
C ASN A 231 -18.13 21.32 15.98
N LEU A 232 -19.11 20.46 15.68
CA LEU A 232 -19.82 19.67 16.70
C LEU A 232 -18.87 18.76 17.49
N MET A 233 -17.84 18.23 16.83
CA MET A 233 -16.82 17.38 17.45
C MET A 233 -15.73 18.17 18.19
N GLY A 234 -15.84 19.51 18.27
CA GLY A 234 -14.93 20.37 19.02
C GLY A 234 -13.68 20.81 18.26
N TYR A 235 -13.63 20.63 16.94
CA TYR A 235 -12.57 21.19 16.12
C TYR A 235 -12.71 22.71 16.03
N ARG A 236 -11.57 23.42 16.08
CA ARG A 236 -11.57 24.87 15.86
C ARG A 236 -11.54 25.15 14.36
N ILE A 237 -12.42 26.02 13.91
CA ILE A 237 -12.56 26.42 12.51
C ILE A 237 -12.36 27.93 12.42
N ASP A 238 -11.23 28.33 11.88
CA ASP A 238 -10.89 29.74 11.64
C ASP A 238 -10.91 30.01 10.12
N MET A 239 -11.01 31.28 9.72
CA MET A 239 -10.81 31.65 8.32
C MET A 239 -9.38 32.14 8.12
N ALA A 240 -8.65 31.54 7.18
CA ALA A 240 -7.30 31.93 6.82
C ALA A 240 -7.11 31.90 5.30
N PRO A 241 -6.32 32.81 4.72
CA PRO A 241 -5.99 32.74 3.29
C PRO A 241 -5.16 31.49 3.00
N ASP A 242 -5.46 30.82 1.88
CA ASP A 242 -4.62 29.75 1.35
C ASP A 242 -3.34 30.29 0.69
N HIS A 243 -2.54 29.40 0.10
CA HIS A 243 -1.31 29.78 -0.61
C HIS A 243 -1.55 30.75 -1.79
N PHE A 244 -2.78 30.86 -2.28
CA PHE A 244 -3.20 31.76 -3.36
C PHE A 244 -3.89 33.03 -2.83
N GLY A 245 -3.92 33.24 -1.51
CA GLY A 245 -4.57 34.40 -0.89
C GLY A 245 -6.10 34.30 -0.78
N ILE A 246 -6.68 33.15 -1.11
CA ILE A 246 -8.14 32.95 -1.09
C ILE A 246 -8.56 32.60 0.34
N PRO A 247 -9.47 33.36 1.00
CA PRO A 247 -9.95 33.01 2.33
C PRO A 247 -10.63 31.64 2.34
N ARG A 248 -10.17 30.73 3.21
CA ARG A 248 -10.71 29.38 3.34
C ARG A 248 -10.83 28.94 4.81
N PRO A 249 -11.69 27.95 5.10
CA PRO A 249 -11.72 27.33 6.42
C PRO A 249 -10.40 26.64 6.71
N ARG A 250 -9.80 26.99 7.85
CA ARG A 250 -8.64 26.34 8.44
C ARG A 250 -9.09 25.63 9.70
N VAL A 251 -8.88 24.31 9.72
CA VAL A 251 -9.33 23.45 10.80
C VAL A 251 -8.15 22.99 11.66
N GLU A 252 -8.31 23.10 12.97
CA GLU A 252 -7.40 22.52 13.96
C GLU A 252 -8.13 21.48 14.83
N PRO A 253 -7.55 20.28 15.00
CA PRO A 253 -8.14 19.24 15.84
C PRO A 253 -8.08 19.62 17.33
N PRO A 254 -8.99 19.07 18.15
CA PRO A 254 -8.82 19.06 19.60
C PRO A 254 -7.43 18.50 19.98
N PRO A 255 -6.82 18.96 21.08
CA PRO A 255 -5.50 18.50 21.50
C PRO A 255 -5.37 16.96 21.53
N GLY A 256 -4.36 16.45 20.84
CA GLY A 256 -4.07 15.01 20.78
C GLY A 256 -4.90 14.20 19.78
N ARG A 257 -5.98 14.75 19.21
CA ARG A 257 -6.80 14.06 18.20
C ARG A 257 -6.27 14.25 16.79
N LYS A 258 -6.50 13.25 15.94
CA LYS A 258 -6.23 13.32 14.50
C LYS A 258 -7.47 12.93 13.72
N LEU A 259 -7.67 13.59 12.57
CA LEU A 259 -8.79 13.32 11.69
C LEU A 259 -8.43 12.23 10.68
N LEU A 260 -9.28 11.23 10.49
CA LEU A 260 -9.13 10.18 9.48
C LEU A 260 -10.32 10.22 8.54
N PHE A 261 -10.12 9.90 7.26
CA PHE A 261 -11.19 9.77 6.28
C PHE A 261 -11.17 8.37 5.67
N VAL A 262 -12.37 7.79 5.47
CA VAL A 262 -12.54 6.49 4.79
C VAL A 262 -12.43 6.59 3.26
N GLY A 263 -12.15 7.77 2.70
CA GLY A 263 -12.09 8.03 1.26
C GLY A 263 -13.38 8.65 0.72
N ASP A 264 -13.50 8.67 -0.61
CA ASP A 264 -14.60 9.27 -1.35
C ASP A 264 -14.85 10.73 -0.93
N LEU A 265 -13.78 11.51 -1.08
CA LEU A 265 -13.70 12.89 -0.62
C LEU A 265 -14.47 13.85 -1.54
N GLY A 266 -14.48 13.54 -2.84
CA GLY A 266 -15.09 14.34 -3.90
C GLY A 266 -16.20 13.62 -4.66
N ASP A 267 -16.59 14.19 -5.79
CA ASP A 267 -17.73 13.78 -6.64
C ASP A 267 -19.11 14.03 -6.01
N ARG A 268 -20.08 14.26 -6.90
CA ARG A 268 -21.52 14.48 -6.61
C ARG A 268 -21.83 15.79 -5.89
N GLY A 269 -21.25 16.03 -4.71
CA GLY A 269 -21.62 17.18 -3.89
C GLY A 269 -21.09 18.52 -4.40
N PRO A 270 -21.48 19.61 -3.71
CA PRO A 270 -21.39 20.95 -4.25
C PRO A 270 -19.98 21.57 -4.21
N ASN A 271 -19.06 21.02 -3.40
CA ASN A 271 -17.77 21.67 -3.15
C ASN A 271 -16.61 20.68 -2.95
N THR A 272 -16.31 19.90 -4.00
CA THR A 272 -15.16 18.99 -4.01
C THR A 272 -13.82 19.71 -3.84
N PRO A 273 -13.52 20.83 -4.53
CA PRO A 273 -12.25 21.54 -4.36
C PRO A 273 -12.01 22.01 -2.93
N GLY A 274 -13.04 22.52 -2.25
CA GLY A 274 -12.96 22.98 -0.86
C GLY A 274 -12.66 21.85 0.12
N VAL A 275 -13.33 20.69 -0.04
CA VAL A 275 -13.05 19.48 0.78
C VAL A 275 -11.60 19.04 0.59
N LEU A 276 -11.16 18.86 -0.66
CA LEU A 276 -9.80 18.37 -0.94
C LEU A 276 -8.74 19.34 -0.43
N ARG A 277 -8.94 20.65 -0.55
CA ARG A 277 -8.02 21.65 0.01
C ARG A 277 -7.90 21.56 1.52
N LEU A 278 -9.02 21.46 2.23
CA LEU A 278 -9.04 21.35 3.68
C LEU A 278 -8.31 20.10 4.15
N ILE A 279 -8.56 18.95 3.51
CA ILE A 279 -7.94 17.68 3.88
C ILE A 279 -6.44 17.69 3.56
N MET A 280 -6.03 18.18 2.38
CA MET A 280 -4.62 18.33 2.01
C MET A 280 -3.86 19.22 3.00
N ASP A 281 -4.46 20.34 3.40
CA ASP A 281 -3.89 21.28 4.37
C ASP A 281 -3.68 20.62 5.74
N MET A 282 -4.70 19.94 6.27
CA MET A 282 -4.58 19.19 7.53
C MET A 282 -3.57 18.04 7.43
N ALA A 283 -3.52 17.32 6.31
CA ALA A 283 -2.58 16.23 6.08
C ALA A 283 -1.13 16.71 6.04
N ARG A 284 -0.85 17.86 5.38
CA ARG A 284 0.48 18.48 5.37
C ARG A 284 0.96 18.88 6.76
N ARG A 285 0.03 19.24 7.66
CA ARG A 285 0.32 19.54 9.07
C ARG A 285 0.38 18.30 9.97
N GLY A 286 0.22 17.09 9.43
CA GLY A 286 0.18 15.85 10.20
C GLY A 286 -1.05 15.70 11.11
N GLN A 287 -2.10 16.48 10.85
CA GLN A 287 -3.34 16.52 11.64
C GLN A 287 -4.45 15.64 11.05
N ALA A 288 -4.31 15.23 9.78
CA ALA A 288 -5.26 14.34 9.12
C ALA A 288 -4.59 13.26 8.26
N MET A 289 -5.29 12.15 8.04
CA MET A 289 -4.95 11.13 7.04
C MET A 289 -6.22 10.69 6.30
N SER A 290 -6.08 10.19 5.07
CA SER A 290 -7.18 9.59 4.32
C SER A 290 -6.71 8.26 3.74
N VAL A 291 -7.65 7.35 3.54
CA VAL A 291 -7.46 6.23 2.61
C VAL A 291 -8.05 6.62 1.25
N LEU A 292 -7.67 5.87 0.22
CA LEU A 292 -8.18 6.07 -1.14
C LEU A 292 -9.58 5.44 -1.27
N GLY A 293 -10.59 6.21 -1.67
CA GLY A 293 -11.90 5.71 -2.09
C GLY A 293 -11.98 5.42 -3.59
N ASN A 294 -13.07 4.79 -4.05
CA ASN A 294 -13.20 4.46 -5.47
C ASN A 294 -13.43 5.70 -6.35
N HIS A 295 -14.12 6.72 -5.85
CA HIS A 295 -14.26 8.00 -6.55
C HIS A 295 -12.93 8.74 -6.61
N ASP A 296 -12.17 8.74 -5.51
CA ASP A 296 -10.83 9.33 -5.47
C ASP A 296 -9.89 8.66 -6.48
N ASN A 297 -9.88 7.32 -6.55
CA ASN A 297 -9.08 6.57 -7.52
C ASN A 297 -9.49 6.88 -8.97
N LYS A 298 -10.79 7.07 -9.23
CA LYS A 298 -11.31 7.43 -10.55
C LYS A 298 -10.88 8.85 -10.95
N LEU A 299 -10.97 9.81 -10.04
CA LEU A 299 -10.47 11.17 -10.22
C LEU A 299 -8.96 11.17 -10.47
N LEU A 300 -8.17 10.44 -9.67
CA LEU A 300 -6.73 10.31 -9.87
C LEU A 300 -6.39 9.78 -11.27
N ARG A 301 -7.09 8.74 -11.73
CA ARG A 301 -6.89 8.20 -13.09
C ARG A 301 -7.20 9.25 -14.15
N LYS A 302 -8.27 10.04 -13.99
CA LYS A 302 -8.61 11.13 -14.92
C LYS A 302 -7.53 12.21 -14.94
N LEU A 303 -7.03 12.64 -13.78
CA LEU A 303 -5.98 13.65 -13.65
C LEU A 303 -4.61 13.19 -14.17
N ARG A 304 -4.38 11.87 -14.24
CA ARG A 304 -3.23 11.27 -14.95
C ARG A 304 -3.38 11.26 -16.48
N GLY A 305 -4.51 11.72 -17.01
CA GLY A 305 -4.81 11.71 -18.44
C GLY A 305 -5.41 10.40 -18.96
N ASN A 306 -5.80 9.46 -18.09
CA ASN A 306 -6.46 8.25 -18.55
C ASN A 306 -7.87 8.55 -19.05
N ASN A 307 -8.29 7.85 -20.11
CA ASN A 307 -9.68 7.89 -20.55
C ASN A 307 -10.55 7.09 -19.57
N VAL A 308 -11.38 7.79 -18.79
CA VAL A 308 -12.34 7.19 -17.84
C VAL A 308 -13.75 7.69 -18.14
N GLN A 309 -14.75 6.86 -17.87
CA GLN A 309 -16.14 7.26 -18.03
C GLN A 309 -16.51 8.37 -17.04
N LEU A 310 -17.11 9.46 -17.53
CA LEU A 310 -17.56 10.59 -16.71
C LEU A 310 -18.95 10.28 -16.14
N THR A 311 -18.98 9.48 -15.08
CA THR A 311 -20.20 8.99 -14.44
C THR A 311 -20.12 9.14 -12.93
N HIS A 312 -21.27 9.07 -12.26
CA HIS A 312 -21.41 9.09 -10.79
C HIS A 312 -20.87 10.35 -10.10
N GLY A 313 -20.95 11.52 -10.73
CA GLY A 313 -20.56 12.78 -10.07
C GLY A 313 -19.21 13.35 -10.50
N LEU A 314 -18.41 12.60 -11.29
CA LEU A 314 -17.09 13.05 -11.73
C LEU A 314 -17.15 14.28 -12.65
N THR A 315 -18.19 14.40 -13.47
CA THR A 315 -18.40 15.57 -14.35
C THR A 315 -18.48 16.84 -13.52
N GLN A 316 -19.28 16.83 -12.45
CA GLN A 316 -19.44 17.96 -11.54
C GLN A 316 -18.11 18.34 -10.87
N THR A 317 -17.30 17.35 -10.46
CA THR A 317 -15.96 17.61 -9.90
C THR A 317 -15.06 18.32 -10.91
N LEU A 318 -15.06 17.88 -12.17
CA LEU A 318 -14.21 18.50 -13.20
C LEU A 318 -14.66 19.94 -13.50
N GLU A 319 -15.97 20.17 -13.64
CA GLU A 319 -16.54 21.51 -13.82
C GLU A 319 -16.19 22.42 -12.63
N GLN A 320 -16.24 21.93 -11.39
CA GLN A 320 -15.81 22.68 -10.21
C GLN A 320 -14.31 23.04 -10.26
N LEU A 321 -13.46 22.14 -10.76
CA LEU A 321 -12.01 22.36 -10.87
C LEU A 321 -11.64 23.33 -12.00
N GLU A 322 -12.45 23.46 -13.05
CA GLU A 322 -12.25 24.46 -14.12
C GLU A 322 -12.30 25.91 -13.60
N HIS A 323 -12.98 26.13 -12.47
CA HIS A 323 -13.10 27.43 -11.80
C HIS A 323 -12.00 27.67 -10.76
N GLU A 324 -11.04 26.75 -10.62
CA GLU A 324 -9.94 26.84 -9.66
C GLU A 324 -8.58 27.00 -10.40
N PRO A 325 -7.54 27.51 -9.72
CA PRO A 325 -6.20 27.57 -10.30
C PRO A 325 -5.73 26.18 -10.77
N PRO A 326 -5.12 26.04 -11.96
CA PRO A 326 -4.68 24.76 -12.51
C PRO A 326 -3.76 23.97 -11.57
N GLU A 327 -2.94 24.67 -10.78
CA GLU A 327 -2.03 24.08 -9.79
C GLU A 327 -2.77 23.28 -8.70
N LEU A 328 -4.05 23.57 -8.46
CA LEU A 328 -4.86 22.77 -7.55
C LEU A 328 -5.06 21.35 -8.08
N ALA A 329 -5.34 21.18 -9.38
CA ALA A 329 -5.55 19.87 -9.97
C ALA A 329 -4.28 19.01 -9.87
N ASP A 330 -3.11 19.62 -10.10
CA ASP A 330 -1.81 18.98 -9.87
C ASP A 330 -1.60 18.59 -8.40
N ALA A 331 -1.90 19.50 -7.47
CA ALA A 331 -1.78 19.23 -6.04
C ALA A 331 -2.73 18.11 -5.57
N ILE A 332 -3.96 18.06 -6.10
CA ILE A 332 -4.94 17.00 -5.83
C ILE A 332 -4.40 15.68 -6.38
N ARG A 333 -3.94 15.64 -7.63
CA ARG A 333 -3.34 14.43 -8.21
C ARG A 333 -2.22 13.92 -7.30
N ASP A 334 -1.25 14.77 -6.98
CA ASP A 334 -0.09 14.40 -6.19
C ASP A 334 -0.49 13.92 -4.78
N PHE A 335 -1.49 14.55 -4.16
CA PHE A 335 -2.06 14.09 -2.89
C PHE A 335 -2.70 12.70 -3.02
N LEU A 336 -3.59 12.49 -3.99
CA LEU A 336 -4.28 11.23 -4.21
C LEU A 336 -3.29 10.08 -4.52
N GLU A 337 -2.16 10.36 -5.19
CA GLU A 337 -1.09 9.37 -5.43
C GLU A 337 -0.40 8.90 -4.14
N THR A 338 -0.48 9.68 -3.06
CA THR A 338 0.13 9.33 -1.78
C THR A 338 -0.78 8.52 -0.88
N LEU A 339 -2.10 8.53 -1.13
CA LEU A 339 -3.08 7.87 -0.26
C LEU A 339 -2.90 6.35 -0.26
N PRO A 340 -2.81 5.71 0.92
CA PRO A 340 -2.79 4.26 1.01
C PRO A 340 -4.19 3.69 0.76
N THR A 341 -4.25 2.41 0.42
CA THR A 341 -5.54 1.70 0.24
C THR A 341 -6.28 1.48 1.54
N HIS A 342 -5.54 1.34 2.63
CA HIS A 342 -6.05 1.19 3.99
C HIS A 342 -4.99 1.65 4.99
N LEU A 343 -5.38 1.82 6.25
CA LEU A 343 -4.48 2.11 7.36
C LEU A 343 -4.62 1.03 8.42
N VAL A 344 -3.50 0.50 8.93
CA VAL A 344 -3.43 -0.34 10.12
C VAL A 344 -2.83 0.49 11.24
N LEU A 345 -3.61 0.77 12.28
CA LEU A 345 -3.35 1.76 13.31
C LEU A 345 -3.37 1.11 14.70
N ASP A 346 -2.90 1.85 15.70
CA ASP A 346 -2.94 1.50 17.11
C ASP A 346 -2.52 0.05 17.40
N ARG A 347 -1.26 -0.27 17.08
CA ARG A 347 -0.67 -1.63 17.24
C ARG A 347 -1.45 -2.74 16.50
N GLY A 348 -2.26 -2.37 15.50
CA GLY A 348 -3.10 -3.29 14.74
C GLY A 348 -4.50 -3.46 15.31
N ARG A 349 -4.95 -2.61 16.24
CA ARG A 349 -6.31 -2.67 16.82
C ARG A 349 -7.35 -1.90 16.01
N LEU A 350 -6.92 -1.02 15.11
CA LEU A 350 -7.81 -0.25 14.24
C LEU A 350 -7.36 -0.42 12.79
N VAL A 351 -8.32 -0.70 11.90
CA VAL A 351 -8.14 -0.69 10.46
C VAL A 351 -9.14 0.27 9.85
N VAL A 352 -8.67 1.14 8.98
CA VAL A 352 -9.53 2.04 8.19
C VAL A 352 -9.34 1.70 6.72
N ALA A 353 -10.42 1.43 6.00
CA ALA A 353 -10.41 1.13 4.57
C ALA A 353 -11.75 1.57 3.97
N HIS A 354 -11.79 1.96 2.69
CA HIS A 354 -13.00 2.50 2.08
C HIS A 354 -14.14 1.46 2.03
N ALA A 355 -14.05 0.43 1.19
CA ALA A 355 -15.06 -0.65 1.15
C ALA A 355 -14.91 -1.68 2.30
N GLY A 356 -14.05 -1.39 3.28
CA GLY A 356 -13.68 -2.31 4.34
C GLY A 356 -12.57 -3.28 3.94
N LEU A 357 -12.19 -4.18 4.87
CA LEU A 357 -11.07 -5.07 4.66
C LEU A 357 -11.13 -6.32 5.54
N ARG A 358 -11.08 -7.50 4.91
CA ARG A 358 -10.94 -8.79 5.61
C ARG A 358 -9.61 -8.89 6.36
N GLU A 359 -9.60 -9.66 7.45
CA GLU A 359 -8.45 -9.83 8.33
C GLU A 359 -7.18 -10.32 7.60
N ASP A 360 -7.34 -11.26 6.67
CA ASP A 360 -6.23 -11.84 5.91
C ASP A 360 -5.51 -10.81 5.02
N LEU A 361 -6.18 -9.70 4.70
CA LEU A 361 -5.67 -8.62 3.86
C LEU A 361 -5.08 -7.44 4.65
N HIS A 362 -5.27 -7.38 5.96
CA HIS A 362 -4.78 -6.27 6.80
C HIS A 362 -3.27 -6.11 6.69
N GLY A 363 -2.79 -4.90 6.41
CA GLY A 363 -1.37 -4.58 6.32
C GLY A 363 -0.65 -5.35 5.22
N ARG A 364 -1.36 -5.71 4.15
CA ARG A 364 -0.80 -6.37 2.96
C ARG A 364 -0.94 -5.49 1.72
N VAL A 365 -0.11 -5.71 0.70
CA VAL A 365 -0.12 -4.86 -0.50
C VAL A 365 -0.10 -5.73 -1.75
N SER A 366 -1.19 -5.68 -2.51
CA SER A 366 -1.28 -6.31 -3.83
C SER A 366 -2.42 -5.71 -4.64
N PRO A 367 -2.48 -5.95 -5.96
CA PRO A 367 -3.64 -5.54 -6.76
C PRO A 367 -4.97 -6.09 -6.23
N ARG A 368 -4.97 -7.29 -5.62
CA ARG A 368 -6.16 -7.89 -5.02
C ARG A 368 -6.61 -7.13 -3.77
N VAL A 369 -5.67 -6.79 -2.88
CA VAL A 369 -5.95 -5.99 -1.68
C VAL A 369 -6.46 -4.60 -2.07
N HIS A 370 -5.81 -3.97 -3.06
CA HIS A 370 -6.23 -2.68 -3.60
C HIS A 370 -7.65 -2.73 -4.17
N SER A 371 -7.98 -3.76 -4.95
CA SER A 371 -9.33 -3.94 -5.48
C SER A 371 -10.36 -4.15 -4.36
N PHE A 372 -10.05 -4.96 -3.35
CA PHE A 372 -10.96 -5.21 -2.24
C PHE A 372 -11.21 -3.92 -1.45
N ALA A 373 -10.16 -3.18 -1.08
CA ALA A 373 -10.27 -1.96 -0.30
C ALA A 373 -11.10 -0.86 -1.01
N LEU A 374 -11.12 -0.83 -2.34
CA LEU A 374 -11.88 0.15 -3.11
C LEU A 374 -13.32 -0.29 -3.42
N PHE A 375 -13.58 -1.58 -3.63
CA PHE A 375 -14.83 -2.04 -4.23
C PHE A 375 -15.54 -3.15 -3.45
N GLY A 376 -14.86 -3.77 -2.48
CA GLY A 376 -15.26 -5.02 -1.85
C GLY A 376 -15.21 -6.20 -2.82
N ASP A 377 -15.84 -7.30 -2.41
CA ASP A 377 -16.09 -8.46 -3.27
C ASP A 377 -17.51 -8.45 -3.81
N THR A 378 -17.68 -8.96 -5.02
CA THR A 378 -18.98 -9.11 -5.69
C THR A 378 -19.31 -10.58 -5.89
N THR A 379 -20.60 -10.90 -6.02
CA THR A 379 -21.08 -12.25 -6.37
C THR A 379 -20.79 -12.61 -7.83
N GLY A 380 -20.44 -11.62 -8.65
CA GLY A 380 -20.35 -11.74 -10.11
C GLY A 380 -21.66 -11.38 -10.82
N GLU A 381 -22.75 -11.20 -10.09
CA GLU A 381 -24.06 -10.81 -10.62
C GLU A 381 -24.30 -9.31 -10.47
N THR A 382 -25.27 -8.79 -11.21
CA THR A 382 -25.77 -7.41 -11.11
C THR A 382 -27.23 -7.40 -10.68
N ASP A 383 -27.61 -6.38 -9.91
CA ASP A 383 -29.01 -6.16 -9.53
C ASP A 383 -29.85 -5.54 -10.67
N GLU A 384 -31.11 -5.25 -10.38
CA GLU A 384 -32.06 -4.61 -11.30
C GLU A 384 -31.62 -3.22 -11.77
N ALA A 385 -30.74 -2.54 -11.00
CA ALA A 385 -30.15 -1.26 -11.37
C ALA A 385 -28.85 -1.42 -12.20
N GLY A 386 -28.48 -2.66 -12.57
CA GLY A 386 -27.27 -2.98 -13.31
C GLY A 386 -25.98 -2.81 -12.51
N LEU A 387 -26.08 -2.72 -11.17
CA LEU A 387 -24.95 -2.53 -10.28
C LEU A 387 -24.51 -3.87 -9.68
N PRO A 388 -23.20 -4.12 -9.47
CA PRO A 388 -22.74 -5.38 -8.91
C PRO A 388 -23.33 -5.70 -7.53
N ILE A 389 -23.76 -6.94 -7.34
CA ILE A 389 -24.20 -7.45 -6.03
C ILE A 389 -22.95 -7.77 -5.20
N ARG A 390 -22.88 -7.23 -3.98
CA ARG A 390 -21.69 -7.33 -3.11
C ARG A 390 -21.85 -8.43 -2.07
N LEU A 391 -20.75 -9.11 -1.77
CA LEU A 391 -20.67 -10.06 -0.65
C LEU A 391 -20.56 -9.30 0.68
N ASN A 392 -21.30 -9.75 1.69
CA ASN A 392 -21.22 -9.18 3.03
C ASN A 392 -20.04 -9.79 3.82
N TRP A 393 -18.82 -9.38 3.47
CA TRP A 393 -17.61 -9.83 4.16
C TRP A 393 -17.60 -9.49 5.67
N ALA A 394 -18.34 -8.45 6.08
CA ALA A 394 -18.40 -8.01 7.47
C ALA A 394 -19.14 -9.03 8.36
N ALA A 395 -20.11 -9.78 7.80
CA ALA A 395 -20.81 -10.86 8.48
C ALA A 395 -19.87 -11.99 8.92
N ASP A 396 -18.88 -12.31 8.08
CA ASP A 396 -17.91 -13.38 8.30
C ASP A 396 -16.61 -12.89 8.97
N TYR A 397 -16.57 -11.63 9.41
CA TYR A 397 -15.36 -11.05 10.00
C TYR A 397 -15.20 -11.44 11.47
N HIS A 398 -14.10 -12.16 11.76
CA HIS A 398 -13.74 -12.62 13.11
C HIS A 398 -12.45 -12.01 13.65
N GLY A 399 -11.86 -11.04 12.94
CA GLY A 399 -10.60 -10.42 13.34
C GLY A 399 -10.72 -9.56 14.59
N ALA A 400 -9.64 -9.46 15.35
CA ALA A 400 -9.62 -8.70 16.60
C ALA A 400 -9.68 -7.17 16.39
N ALA A 401 -9.14 -6.67 15.28
CA ALA A 401 -9.10 -5.25 14.97
C ALA A 401 -10.50 -4.70 14.67
N LEU A 402 -10.78 -3.49 15.13
CA LEU A 402 -11.94 -2.73 14.68
C LEU A 402 -11.71 -2.27 13.23
N VAL A 403 -12.58 -2.63 12.30
CA VAL A 403 -12.54 -2.15 10.91
C VAL A 403 -13.58 -1.05 10.71
N VAL A 404 -13.15 0.18 10.45
CA VAL A 404 -14.01 1.34 10.15
C VAL A 404 -13.97 1.62 8.66
N TYR A 405 -15.13 1.73 8.03
CA TYR A 405 -15.23 1.82 6.58
C TYR A 405 -16.46 2.60 6.11
N GLY A 406 -16.53 2.94 4.82
CA GLY A 406 -17.63 3.65 4.17
C GLY A 406 -17.55 3.50 2.65
N HIS A 407 -18.66 3.14 2.00
CA HIS A 407 -18.71 2.84 0.56
C HIS A 407 -20.13 2.54 0.07
N THR A 408 -20.87 1.74 0.85
CA THR A 408 -22.27 1.43 0.56
C THR A 408 -23.14 2.15 1.57
N PRO A 409 -23.94 3.15 1.14
CA PRO A 409 -24.70 3.99 2.07
C PRO A 409 -25.69 3.19 2.92
N THR A 410 -25.71 3.54 4.20
CA THR A 410 -26.62 3.01 5.23
C THR A 410 -27.44 4.15 5.82
N ALA A 411 -28.61 3.85 6.40
CA ALA A 411 -29.43 4.90 7.02
C ALA A 411 -28.77 5.48 8.29
N GLU A 412 -28.12 4.62 9.07
CA GLU A 412 -27.36 4.93 10.28
C GLU A 412 -26.07 4.10 10.28
N ALA A 413 -25.08 4.50 11.07
CA ALA A 413 -23.84 3.76 11.19
C ALA A 413 -24.12 2.29 11.57
N TRP A 414 -23.65 1.36 10.74
CA TRP A 414 -24.01 -0.04 10.84
C TRP A 414 -22.87 -0.88 11.39
N TRP A 415 -23.05 -1.35 12.63
CA TRP A 415 -22.13 -2.26 13.29
C TRP A 415 -22.41 -3.72 12.92
N GLN A 416 -21.37 -4.45 12.54
CA GLN A 416 -21.42 -5.90 12.35
C GLN A 416 -20.10 -6.52 12.79
N ASN A 417 -20.14 -7.43 13.77
CA ASN A 417 -18.94 -7.95 14.44
C ASN A 417 -18.01 -6.79 14.91
N GLN A 418 -16.70 -6.94 14.72
CA GLN A 418 -15.70 -5.89 14.97
C GLN A 418 -15.53 -4.95 13.76
N THR A 419 -16.61 -4.63 13.07
CA THR A 419 -16.61 -3.72 11.92
C THR A 419 -17.74 -2.69 12.05
N VAL A 420 -17.55 -1.52 11.44
CA VAL A 420 -18.58 -0.47 11.37
C VAL A 420 -18.51 0.26 10.05
N ASN A 421 -19.65 0.26 9.34
CA ASN A 421 -19.87 1.12 8.18
C ASN A 421 -20.39 2.48 8.67
N ILE A 422 -19.69 3.56 8.35
CA ILE A 422 -20.05 4.94 8.71
C ILE A 422 -20.43 5.80 7.50
N ASP A 423 -20.55 5.20 6.31
CA ASP A 423 -21.19 5.87 5.17
C ASP A 423 -22.71 5.91 5.40
N THR A 424 -23.17 7.07 5.85
CA THR A 424 -24.59 7.37 6.07
C THR A 424 -25.19 8.23 4.97
N GLY A 425 -24.59 8.22 3.78
CA GLY A 425 -25.19 8.77 2.56
C GLY A 425 -25.42 10.29 2.57
N CYS A 426 -24.48 11.07 3.13
CA CYS A 426 -24.59 12.54 3.26
C CYS A 426 -25.05 13.21 1.97
N VAL A 427 -24.35 12.95 0.86
CA VAL A 427 -24.62 13.60 -0.43
C VAL A 427 -26.01 13.28 -1.00
N PHE A 428 -26.61 12.18 -0.58
CA PHE A 428 -27.95 11.74 -1.00
C PHE A 428 -29.07 12.26 -0.07
N GLY A 429 -28.76 13.16 0.85
CA GLY A 429 -29.70 13.72 1.81
C GLY A 429 -29.80 12.93 3.13
N GLY A 430 -28.86 12.01 3.38
CA GLY A 430 -28.73 11.30 4.65
C GLY A 430 -27.99 12.13 5.70
N ARG A 431 -26.91 11.57 6.25
CA ARG A 431 -26.08 12.22 7.28
C ARG A 431 -24.60 12.11 6.91
N LEU A 432 -23.78 13.05 7.36
CA LEU A 432 -22.33 12.85 7.46
C LEU A 432 -22.01 12.36 8.86
N SER A 433 -21.36 11.20 8.97
CA SER A 433 -21.05 10.55 10.23
C SER A 433 -19.55 10.42 10.45
N ALA A 434 -19.15 10.50 11.71
CA ALA A 434 -17.80 10.19 12.16
C ALA A 434 -17.82 9.25 13.36
N LEU A 435 -16.80 8.40 13.48
CA LEU A 435 -16.54 7.56 14.63
C LEU A 435 -15.36 8.13 15.45
N ARG A 436 -15.59 8.40 16.72
CA ARG A 436 -14.53 8.70 17.69
C ARG A 436 -13.87 7.41 18.15
N TYR A 437 -12.55 7.33 18.05
CA TYR A 437 -11.74 6.21 18.50
C TYR A 437 -10.70 6.71 19.53
N PRO A 438 -10.52 6.02 20.68
CA PRO A 438 -11.02 4.69 21.02
C PRO A 438 -12.44 4.66 21.63
N GLU A 439 -13.13 5.79 21.71
CA GLU A 439 -14.42 5.94 22.41
C GLU A 439 -15.54 5.08 21.80
N ARG A 440 -15.44 4.75 20.51
CA ARG A 440 -16.46 4.06 19.69
C ARG A 440 -17.81 4.80 19.67
N GLU A 441 -17.76 6.13 19.72
CA GLU A 441 -18.93 7.00 19.67
C GLU A 441 -19.16 7.49 18.23
N VAL A 442 -20.38 7.34 17.71
CA VAL A 442 -20.76 7.88 16.40
C VAL A 442 -21.38 9.27 16.59
N VAL A 443 -20.83 10.26 15.88
CA VAL A 443 -21.34 11.64 15.84
C VAL A 443 -21.74 11.94 14.40
N SER A 444 -22.93 12.51 14.20
CA SER A 444 -23.46 12.74 12.84
C SER A 444 -24.25 14.03 12.71
N VAL A 445 -24.08 14.71 11.58
CA VAL A 445 -24.89 15.86 11.17
C VAL A 445 -25.78 15.49 9.98
N ALA A 446 -27.01 16.00 9.97
CA ALA A 446 -27.90 15.81 8.82
C ALA A 446 -27.39 16.61 7.62
N ALA A 447 -27.55 16.05 6.41
CA ALA A 447 -27.31 16.80 5.19
C ALA A 447 -28.27 18.00 5.11
N ARG A 448 -27.78 19.15 4.66
CA ARG A 448 -28.60 20.37 4.53
C ARG A 448 -29.69 20.19 3.46
N ARG A 449 -29.42 19.35 2.46
CA ARG A 449 -30.34 18.95 1.39
C ARG A 449 -29.84 17.69 0.71
N ARG A 450 -30.65 17.13 -0.19
CA ARG A 450 -30.22 16.12 -1.15
C ARG A 450 -29.43 16.80 -2.28
N TYR A 451 -28.17 16.42 -2.48
CA TYR A 451 -27.31 16.95 -3.54
C TYR A 451 -27.24 16.04 -4.77
N ALA A 452 -27.46 14.74 -4.58
CA ALA A 452 -27.54 13.75 -5.66
C ALA A 452 -28.64 12.71 -5.37
N GLU A 453 -29.12 12.04 -6.41
CA GLU A 453 -30.02 10.90 -6.28
C GLU A 453 -29.24 9.61 -6.01
N ALA A 454 -29.72 8.80 -5.09
CA ALA A 454 -29.14 7.49 -4.80
C ALA A 454 -29.63 6.46 -5.83
N ALA A 455 -28.70 5.71 -6.42
CA ALA A 455 -29.05 4.64 -7.38
C ALA A 455 -29.65 3.40 -6.70
N ARG A 456 -29.51 3.27 -5.38
CA ARG A 456 -30.05 2.19 -4.55
C ARG A 456 -30.64 2.79 -3.28
N ALA A 457 -31.65 2.12 -2.72
CA ALA A 457 -32.07 2.39 -1.36
C ALA A 457 -30.89 2.15 -0.39
N PHE A 458 -30.84 2.92 0.69
CA PHE A 458 -29.85 2.70 1.72
C PHE A 458 -30.07 1.34 2.38
N LEU A 459 -28.97 0.66 2.69
CA LEU A 459 -29.06 -0.57 3.45
C LEU A 459 -29.64 -0.26 4.84
N THR A 460 -30.62 -1.07 5.24
CA THR A 460 -31.18 -1.05 6.58
C THR A 460 -30.61 -2.24 7.35
N PRO A 461 -30.25 -2.06 8.63
CA PRO A 461 -29.79 -3.18 9.44
C PRO A 461 -30.87 -4.26 9.48
N THR A 462 -30.56 -5.46 9.02
CA THR A 462 -31.45 -6.60 9.26
C THR A 462 -31.39 -6.91 10.76
N PRO A 463 -32.52 -6.90 11.50
CA PRO A 463 -32.48 -7.33 12.90
C PRO A 463 -31.92 -8.76 12.96
N PRO A 464 -31.15 -9.11 14.02
CA PRO A 464 -30.63 -10.46 14.16
C PRO A 464 -31.81 -11.43 14.07
N GLN A 465 -31.75 -12.36 13.12
CA GLN A 465 -32.67 -13.49 13.10
C GLN A 465 -32.48 -14.20 14.44
N GLY A 466 -33.55 -14.27 15.22
CA GLY A 466 -33.53 -14.72 16.61
C GLY A 466 -32.78 -16.05 16.78
N LEU A 467 -32.00 -16.12 17.86
CA LEU A 467 -31.50 -17.36 18.43
C LEU A 467 -32.65 -18.28 18.86
#